data_AF-A0A4V0XND8-F1
#
_entry.id   AF-A0A4V0XND8-F1
#
_cell.length_a   1.000
_cell.length_b   1.000
_cell.length_c   1.000
_cell.angle_alpha   90.00
_cell.angle_beta   90.00
_cell.angle_gamma   90.00
#
_symmetry.space_group_name_H-M   'P 1'
#
loop_
_entity.id
_entity.type
_entity.pdbx_description
1 polymer ?
#
loop_
_entity_poly.entity_id
_entity_poly.type
_entity_poly.pdbx_seq_one_letter_code
_entity_poly.pdbx_strand_id
1 'polypeptide(L)'
;MKITRILAYRVDLPLREGSYKWSGGKSVSVFDSTVVAVETDAGITGYGEVCPLGPFYLPAYAAGARAGIVELGPHLLGEDPTQLSKLNRRMDAAL
;
A
#
# COMPACT_ATOMS: atom_id res chain seq x y z
N MET A 1 -2.52 19.70 10.84
CA MET A 1 -2.42 18.27 11.19
C MET A 1 -1.21 17.73 10.48
N LYS A 2 -0.41 16.88 11.11
CA LYS A 2 0.84 16.35 10.56
C LYS A 2 0.89 14.84 10.66
N ILE A 3 1.45 14.19 9.65
CA ILE A 3 1.74 12.75 9.69
C ILE A 3 2.86 12.50 10.71
N THR A 4 2.59 11.63 11.69
CA THR A 4 3.54 11.26 12.75
C THR A 4 4.09 9.85 12.56
N ARG A 5 3.32 8.97 11.93
CA ARG A 5 3.73 7.58 11.70
C ARG A 5 3.05 7.00 10.47
N ILE A 6 3.77 6.14 9.76
CA ILE A 6 3.24 5.32 8.68
C ILE A 6 3.56 3.86 9.01
N LEU A 7 2.54 3.01 9.02
CA LEU A 7 2.62 1.59 9.32
C LEU A 7 2.12 0.80 8.11
N ALA A 8 2.85 -0.24 7.71
CA ALA A 8 2.42 -1.16 6.66
C ALA A 8 2.26 -2.57 7.25
N TYR A 9 1.04 -3.08 7.21
CA TYR A 9 0.68 -4.41 7.68
C TYR A 9 0.53 -5.34 6.50
N ARG A 10 0.99 -6.58 6.67
CA ARG A 10 0.68 -7.68 5.74
C ARG A 10 -0.52 -8.44 6.27
N VAL A 11 -1.45 -8.76 5.38
CA VAL A 11 -2.55 -9.69 5.65
C VAL A 11 -2.71 -10.66 4.48
N ASP A 12 -2.83 -11.95 4.82
CA ASP A 12 -3.12 -12.99 3.85
C ASP A 12 -4.64 -13.11 3.67
N LEU A 13 -5.13 -13.03 2.43
CA LEU A 13 -6.56 -13.11 2.10
C LEU A 13 -6.84 -14.40 1.31
N PRO A 14 -7.20 -15.51 1.97
CA PRO A 14 -7.55 -16.75 1.30
C PRO A 14 -8.88 -16.63 0.56
N LEU A 15 -8.98 -17.27 -0.60
CA LEU A 15 -10.20 -17.28 -1.40
C LEU A 15 -11.16 -18.39 -0.95
N ARG A 16 -12.43 -18.03 -0.74
CA ARG A 16 -13.51 -18.99 -0.40
C ARG A 16 -13.65 -20.10 -1.46
N GLU A 17 -13.50 -19.75 -2.73
CA GLU A 17 -13.60 -20.69 -3.86
C GLU A 17 -12.30 -21.50 -4.08
N GLY A 18 -11.31 -21.34 -3.19
CA GLY A 18 -10.02 -22.03 -3.25
C GLY A 18 -9.02 -21.39 -4.22
N SER A 19 -9.44 -21.03 -5.44
CA SER A 19 -8.57 -20.34 -6.39
C SER A 19 -9.32 -19.46 -7.38
N TYR A 20 -8.78 -18.27 -7.64
CA TYR A 20 -9.17 -17.42 -8.76
C TYR A 20 -8.17 -17.63 -9.91
N LYS A 21 -8.69 -17.83 -11.13
CA LYS A 21 -7.91 -18.18 -12.33
C LYS A 21 -8.20 -17.19 -13.45
N TRP A 22 -7.18 -16.82 -14.22
CA TRP A 22 -7.32 -15.92 -15.36
C TRP A 22 -6.39 -16.29 -16.53
N SER A 23 -6.37 -15.45 -17.55
CA SER A 23 -5.65 -15.68 -18.81
C SER A 23 -4.16 -16.02 -18.61
N GLY A 24 -3.62 -16.84 -19.52
CA GLY A 24 -2.22 -17.26 -19.46
C GLY A 24 -1.91 -18.33 -18.40
N GLY A 25 -2.92 -19.09 -17.96
CA GLY A 25 -2.74 -20.18 -17.00
C GLY A 25 -2.40 -19.72 -15.58
N LYS A 26 -2.66 -18.45 -15.27
CA LYS A 26 -2.34 -17.84 -13.97
C LYS A 26 -3.46 -18.09 -12.97
N SER A 27 -3.06 -18.23 -11.71
CA SER A 27 -4.01 -18.42 -10.61
C SER A 27 -3.44 -17.93 -9.29
N VAL A 28 -4.33 -17.65 -8.35
CA VAL A 28 -4.01 -17.30 -6.97
C VAL A 28 -5.00 -18.01 -6.03
N SER A 29 -4.52 -18.49 -4.90
CA SER A 29 -5.34 -19.11 -3.84
C SER A 29 -5.40 -18.28 -2.56
N VAL A 30 -4.34 -17.50 -2.30
CA VAL A 30 -4.22 -16.55 -1.20
C VAL A 30 -3.59 -15.28 -1.72
N PHE A 31 -4.23 -14.14 -1.52
CA PHE A 31 -3.64 -12.84 -1.82
C PHE A 31 -2.76 -12.37 -0.67
N ASP A 32 -1.62 -11.75 -1.02
CA ASP A 32 -0.79 -10.98 -0.10
C ASP A 32 -1.24 -9.52 -0.20
N SER A 33 -2.05 -9.05 0.76
CA SER A 33 -2.52 -7.67 0.82
C SER A 33 -1.68 -6.84 1.79
N THR A 34 -1.55 -5.55 1.48
CA THR A 34 -0.88 -4.57 2.34
C THR A 34 -1.87 -3.50 2.79
N VAL A 35 -2.09 -3.40 4.10
CA VAL A 35 -2.89 -2.34 4.72
C VAL A 35 -1.93 -1.28 5.28
N VAL A 36 -2.19 -0.02 5.00
CA VAL A 36 -1.39 1.11 5.46
C VAL A 36 -2.19 1.92 6.47
N ALA A 37 -1.59 2.24 7.61
CA ALA A 37 -2.13 3.19 8.58
C ALA A 37 -1.24 4.44 8.62
N VAL A 38 -1.87 5.61 8.48
CA VAL A 38 -1.22 6.93 8.56
C VAL A 38 -1.74 7.63 9.80
N GLU A 39 -0.90 7.69 10.84
CA GLU A 39 -1.23 8.35 12.11
C GLU A 39 -0.85 9.83 12.06
N THR A 40 -1.60 10.64 12.81
CA THR A 40 -1.39 12.09 12.86
C THR A 40 -1.21 12.62 14.27
N ASP A 41 -0.66 13.83 14.37
CA ASP A 41 -0.55 14.60 15.63
C ASP A 41 -1.91 15.01 16.23
N ALA A 42 -2.99 14.92 15.45
CA ALA A 42 -4.36 15.16 15.90
C ALA A 42 -5.06 13.92 16.49
N GLY A 43 -4.37 12.78 16.56
CA GLY A 43 -4.95 11.52 17.04
C GLY A 43 -5.89 10.83 16.03
N ILE A 44 -5.93 11.31 14.79
CA ILE A 44 -6.70 10.71 13.68
C ILE A 44 -5.78 9.77 12.90
N THR A 45 -6.29 8.59 12.55
CA THR A 45 -5.60 7.62 11.69
C THR A 45 -6.38 7.40 10.40
N GLY A 46 -5.72 7.61 9.27
CA GLY A 46 -6.24 7.24 7.95
C GLY A 46 -5.76 5.85 7.53
N TYR A 47 -6.60 5.08 6.86
CA TYR A 47 -6.27 3.74 6.37
C TYR A 47 -6.39 3.65 4.85
N GLY A 48 -5.49 2.88 4.24
CA GLY A 48 -5.54 2.51 2.83
C GLY A 48 -5.13 1.05 2.64
N GLU A 49 -5.52 0.45 1.51
CA GLU A 49 -5.17 -0.93 1.18
C GLU A 49 -4.68 -1.03 -0.26
N VAL A 50 -3.65 -1.85 -0.49
CA VAL A 50 -3.18 -2.25 -1.81
C VAL A 50 -3.00 -3.77 -1.86
N CYS A 51 -3.74 -4.41 -2.77
CA CYS A 51 -3.72 -5.85 -2.98
C CYS A 51 -3.57 -6.16 -4.48
N PRO A 52 -2.33 -6.24 -5.01
CA PRO A 52 -2.11 -6.56 -6.42
C PRO A 52 -2.61 -7.98 -6.75
N LEU A 53 -3.08 -8.19 -7.98
CA LEU A 53 -3.57 -9.50 -8.47
C LEU A 53 -2.40 -10.47 -8.76
N GLY A 54 -1.59 -10.76 -7.74
CA GLY A 54 -0.32 -11.46 -7.88
C GLY A 54 0.73 -10.68 -8.70
N PRO A 55 1.96 -11.19 -8.83
CA PRO A 55 3.04 -10.52 -9.56
C PRO A 55 2.90 -10.59 -11.08
N PHE A 56 1.78 -11.11 -11.59
CA PHE A 56 1.64 -11.52 -12.98
C PHE A 56 0.60 -10.72 -13.76
N TYR A 57 -0.22 -9.90 -13.10
CA TYR A 57 -1.31 -9.18 -13.77
C TYR A 57 -0.86 -7.80 -14.28
N LEU A 58 -0.14 -7.05 -13.44
CA LEU A 58 0.46 -5.76 -13.73
C LEU A 58 1.92 -5.78 -13.23
N PRO A 59 2.77 -4.81 -13.61
CA PRO A 59 4.11 -4.66 -13.03
C PRO A 59 4.04 -4.13 -11.58
N ALA A 60 3.34 -4.87 -10.72
CA ALA A 60 3.09 -4.56 -9.32
C ALA A 60 2.92 -5.89 -8.56
N TYR A 61 3.48 -5.95 -7.34
CA TYR A 61 3.38 -7.11 -6.47
C TYR A 61 3.49 -6.68 -5.01
N ALA A 62 2.94 -7.47 -4.10
CA ALA A 62 2.75 -7.08 -2.69
C ALA A 62 4.06 -6.71 -1.98
N ALA A 63 5.12 -7.50 -2.17
CA ALA A 63 6.43 -7.17 -1.62
C ALA A 63 7.01 -5.86 -2.18
N GLY A 64 6.79 -5.58 -3.48
CA GLY A 64 7.19 -4.33 -4.11
C GLY A 64 6.41 -3.12 -3.56
N ALA A 65 5.11 -3.28 -3.32
CA ALA A 65 4.31 -2.23 -2.68
C ALA A 65 4.84 -1.88 -1.28
N ARG A 66 5.13 -2.88 -0.44
CA ARG A 66 5.74 -2.66 0.88
C ARG A 66 7.13 -2.03 0.80
N ALA A 67 7.96 -2.46 -0.14
CA ALA A 67 9.27 -1.85 -0.36
C ALA A 67 9.15 -0.37 -0.76
N GLY A 68 8.23 -0.05 -1.66
CA GLY A 68 7.95 1.35 -2.04
C GLY A 68 7.45 2.19 -0.87
N ILE A 69 6.62 1.63 0.02
CA ILE A 69 6.17 2.33 1.23
C ILE A 69 7.34 2.60 2.19
N VAL A 70 8.28 1.66 2.34
CA VAL A 70 9.50 1.85 3.14
C VAL A 70 10.36 2.99 2.58
N GLU A 71 10.49 3.06 1.26
CA GLU A 71 11.28 4.10 0.59
C GLU A 71 10.60 5.48 0.67
N LEU A 72 9.32 5.57 0.30
CA LEU A 72 8.60 6.84 0.20
C LEU A 72 8.12 7.39 1.56
N GLY A 73 7.79 6.51 2.50
CA GLY A 73 7.17 6.87 3.78
C GLY A 73 7.93 7.94 4.58
N PRO A 74 9.26 7.83 4.77
CA PRO A 74 10.05 8.83 5.49
C PRO A 74 9.91 10.25 4.94
N HIS A 75 9.73 10.40 3.62
CA HIS A 75 9.58 11.71 2.99
C HIS A 75 8.26 12.40 3.36
N LEU A 76 7.25 11.65 3.82
CA LEU A 76 5.91 12.15 4.14
C LEU A 76 5.73 12.53 5.62
N LEU A 77 6.67 12.14 6.49
CA LEU A 77 6.60 12.47 7.91
C LEU A 77 6.64 13.99 8.12
N GLY A 78 5.75 14.49 8.98
CA GLY A 78 5.60 15.92 9.27
C GLY A 78 4.77 16.71 8.26
N GLU A 79 4.40 16.12 7.11
CA GLU A 79 3.53 16.76 6.12
C GLU A 79 2.06 16.73 6.54
N ASP A 80 1.26 17.66 5.98
CA ASP A 80 -0.18 17.70 6.20
C ASP A 80 -0.90 16.65 5.32
N PRO A 81 -1.54 15.63 5.92
CA PRO A 81 -2.17 14.53 5.18
C PRO A 81 -3.37 14.98 4.33
N THR A 82 -3.91 16.19 4.55
CA THR A 82 -5.04 16.72 3.77
C THR A 82 -4.60 17.41 2.48
N GLN A 83 -3.30 17.72 2.33
CA GLN A 83 -2.74 18.38 1.14
C GLN A 83 -2.38 17.37 0.05
N LEU A 84 -3.38 16.58 -0.40
CA LEU A 84 -3.18 15.43 -1.28
C LEU A 84 -2.30 15.70 -2.50
N SER A 85 -2.53 16.80 -3.23
CA SER A 85 -1.73 17.15 -4.41
C SER A 85 -0.27 17.46 -4.07
N LYS A 86 0.01 18.02 -2.89
CA LYS A 86 1.38 18.28 -2.42
C LYS A 86 2.07 16.96 -2.08
N LEU A 87 1.37 16.07 -1.38
CA LEU A 87 1.90 14.75 -1.01
C LEU A 87 2.22 13.91 -2.24
N ASN A 88 1.30 13.85 -3.22
CA ASN A 88 1.54 13.12 -4.47
C ASN A 88 2.79 13.63 -5.20
N ARG A 89 2.88 14.96 -5.42
CA ARG A 89 4.07 15.56 -6.03
C ARG A 89 5.36 15.27 -5.25
N ARG A 90 5.28 15.19 -3.92
CA ARG A 90 6.44 14.89 -3.08
C ARG A 90 6.87 13.43 -3.21
N MET A 91 5.93 12.49 -3.30
CA MET A 91 6.23 11.09 -3.60
C MET A 91 6.84 10.94 -5.00
N ASP A 92 6.27 11.62 -6.00
CA ASP A 92 6.77 11.59 -7.38
C ASP A 92 8.19 12.14 -7.52
N ALA A 93 8.59 13.08 -6.66
CA ALA A 93 9.91 13.73 -6.70
C ALA A 93 10.95 13.10 -5.75
N ALA A 94 10.59 12.05 -5.02
CA ALA A 94 11.49 11.41 -4.05
C ALA A 94 12.53 10.48 -4.69
N LEU A 95 12.31 10.08 -5.95
CA LEU A 95 13.13 9.15 -6.74
C LEU A 95 13.32 9.70 -8.15
#